data_AF-A0A8I0TWZ6-F1
#
_entry.id   AF-A0A8I0TWZ6-F1
#
_cell.length_a   1.000
_cell.length_b   1.000
_cell.length_c   1.000
_cell.angle_alpha   90.00
_cell.angle_beta   90.00
_cell.angle_gamma   90.00
#
_symmetry.space_group_name_H-M   'P 1'
#
loop_
_entity.id
_entity.type
_entity.pdbx_description
1 polymer ?
#
loop_
_entity_poly.entity_id
_entity_poly.type
_entity_poly.pdbx_seq_one_letter_code
_entity_poly.pdbx_strand_id
1 'polypeptide(L)'
;MLAVSADHPLAERGTASLEDLADDHVVDLGPDAPAYWVASMVPTRTPLGRRVPRGPAARTFHEILSLVAAGRCVHPLGEVAARYNKPPGIVFVPLHDAPTLEWALTWRTTADSPTLRALARTAADLGPITL
;
A
#
# COMPACT_ATOMS: atom_id res chain seq x y z
N MET A 1 2.26 -4.68 2.97
CA MET A 1 1.72 -5.94 2.40
C MET A 1 1.66 -5.82 0.89
N LEU A 2 1.72 -6.93 0.17
CA LEU A 2 1.47 -7.01 -1.27
C LEU A 2 0.19 -7.81 -1.49
N ALA A 3 -0.79 -7.24 -2.18
CA ALA A 3 -1.98 -7.95 -2.62
C ALA A 3 -1.71 -8.66 -3.94
N VAL A 4 -2.01 -9.96 -3.97
CA VAL A 4 -1.87 -10.83 -5.15
C VAL A 4 -3.13 -11.68 -5.33
N SER A 5 -3.39 -12.17 -6.54
CA SER A 5 -4.41 -13.20 -6.74
C SER A 5 -4.08 -14.45 -5.91
N ALA A 6 -5.11 -15.15 -5.45
CA ALA A 6 -4.94 -16.43 -4.74
C ALA A 6 -4.20 -17.49 -5.58
N ASP A 7 -4.27 -17.40 -6.92
CA ASP A 7 -3.58 -18.30 -7.84
C ASP A 7 -2.17 -17.81 -8.21
N HIS A 8 -1.71 -16.69 -7.64
CA HIS A 8 -0.39 -16.13 -7.94
C HIS A 8 0.73 -16.94 -7.25
N PRO A 9 1.90 -17.17 -7.88
CA PRO A 9 3.01 -17.90 -7.26
C PRO A 9 3.47 -17.32 -5.92
N LEU A 10 3.35 -16.00 -5.74
CA LEU A 10 3.67 -15.33 -4.47
C LEU A 10 2.72 -15.73 -3.33
N ALA A 11 1.47 -16.10 -3.63
CA ALA A 11 0.52 -16.56 -2.62
C ALA A 11 0.99 -17.86 -1.97
N GLU A 12 1.51 -18.81 -2.76
CA GLU A 12 2.11 -20.04 -2.27
C GLU A 12 3.44 -19.77 -1.55
N ARG A 13 4.27 -18.89 -2.11
CA ARG A 13 5.55 -18.50 -1.50
C ARG A 13 5.37 -17.81 -0.14
N GLY A 14 4.23 -17.16 0.09
CA GLY A 14 3.85 -16.56 1.36
C GLY A 14 4.60 -15.28 1.76
N THR A 15 5.51 -14.79 0.91
CA THR A 15 6.27 -13.55 1.15
C THR A 15 6.79 -12.96 -0.17
N ALA A 16 7.02 -11.65 -0.18
CA ALA A 16 7.50 -10.89 -1.32
C ALA A 16 8.60 -9.89 -0.94
N SER A 17 9.41 -9.54 -1.94
CA SER A 17 10.39 -8.47 -1.96
C SER A 17 9.91 -7.38 -2.92
N LEU A 18 10.40 -6.15 -2.74
CA LEU A 18 10.27 -5.07 -3.71
C LEU A 18 10.82 -5.46 -5.09
N GLU A 19 11.76 -6.41 -5.16
CA GLU A 19 12.28 -6.92 -6.43
C GLU A 19 11.25 -7.69 -7.26
N ASP A 20 10.26 -8.34 -6.62
CA ASP A 20 9.20 -9.06 -7.34
C ASP A 20 8.29 -8.09 -8.10
N LEU A 21 8.21 -6.82 -7.68
CA LEU A 21 7.40 -5.80 -8.38
C LEU A 21 7.89 -5.54 -9.81
N ALA A 22 9.12 -5.91 -10.16
CA ALA A 22 9.64 -5.78 -11.52
C ALA A 22 9.20 -6.93 -12.44
N ASP A 23 8.72 -8.04 -11.89
CA ASP A 23 8.22 -9.20 -12.64
C ASP A 23 6.71 -9.11 -12.89
N ASP A 24 6.02 -8.22 -12.17
CA ASP A 24 4.58 -7.99 -12.25
C ASP A 24 4.24 -6.58 -12.72
N HIS A 25 2.98 -6.35 -13.05
CA HIS A 25 2.47 -5.00 -13.21
C HIS A 25 1.90 -4.50 -11.90
N VAL A 26 2.19 -3.24 -11.57
CA VAL A 26 1.55 -2.53 -10.46
C VAL A 26 0.60 -1.48 -11.00
N VAL A 27 -0.59 -1.39 -10.41
CA VAL A 27 -1.63 -0.46 -10.84
C VAL A 27 -1.10 0.95 -11.13
N ASP A 28 -1.55 1.51 -12.24
CA ASP A 28 -1.42 2.93 -12.54
C ASP A 28 -2.57 3.70 -11.88
N LEU A 29 -2.26 4.49 -10.85
CA LEU A 29 -3.22 5.30 -10.09
C LEU A 29 -3.66 6.56 -10.85
N GLY A 30 -3.07 6.85 -12.01
CA GLY A 30 -3.40 7.99 -12.84
C GLY A 30 -2.85 9.32 -12.33
N PRO A 31 -3.09 10.41 -13.08
CA PRO A 31 -2.46 11.71 -12.85
C PRO A 31 -3.02 12.45 -11.63
N ASP A 32 -4.22 12.11 -11.17
CA ASP A 32 -4.89 12.81 -10.07
C ASP A 32 -4.31 12.43 -8.69
N ALA A 33 -3.64 11.28 -8.61
CA ALA A 33 -2.94 10.86 -7.41
C ALA A 33 -1.61 11.63 -7.29
N PRO A 34 -1.33 12.31 -6.16
CA PRO A 34 -0.09 13.06 -6.00
C PRO A 34 1.14 12.18 -6.21
N ALA A 35 2.03 12.56 -7.14
CA ALA A 35 3.16 11.72 -7.53
C ALA A 35 4.08 11.34 -6.36
N TYR A 36 4.27 12.24 -5.39
CA TYR A 36 5.09 11.96 -4.20
C TYR A 36 4.46 10.86 -3.31
N TRP A 37 3.13 10.84 -3.22
CA TRP A 37 2.38 9.85 -2.44
C TRP A 37 2.35 8.49 -3.14
N VAL A 38 2.19 8.49 -4.47
CA VAL A 38 2.31 7.25 -5.24
C VAL A 38 3.72 6.67 -5.14
N ALA A 39 4.75 7.52 -5.25
CA ALA A 39 6.15 7.10 -5.19
C ALA A 39 6.56 6.53 -3.83
N SER A 40 5.93 6.98 -2.73
CA SER A 40 6.24 6.45 -1.40
C SER A 40 5.67 5.04 -1.17
N MET A 41 4.63 4.64 -1.89
CA MET A 41 4.02 3.30 -1.80
C MET A 41 4.47 2.36 -2.91
N VAL A 42 4.62 2.88 -4.12
CA VAL A 42 5.00 2.12 -5.31
C VAL A 42 6.17 2.82 -5.98
N PRO A 43 7.41 2.34 -5.79
CA PRO A 43 8.56 2.98 -6.40
C PRO A 43 8.55 2.78 -7.92
N THR A 44 9.22 3.66 -8.66
CA THR A 44 9.36 3.53 -10.13
C THR A 44 10.40 2.48 -10.52
N ARG A 45 11.33 2.20 -9.61
CA ARG A 45 12.34 1.15 -9.72
C ARG A 45 12.49 0.42 -8.40
N THR A 46 12.81 -0.86 -8.48
CA THR A 46 13.16 -1.68 -7.31
C THR A 46 14.51 -1.21 -6.71
N PRO A 47 14.86 -1.61 -5.48
CA PRO A 47 16.15 -1.29 -4.88
C PRO A 47 17.37 -1.60 -5.76
N LEU A 48 17.35 -2.70 -6.53
CA LEU A 48 18.39 -3.08 -7.48
C LEU A 48 18.29 -2.36 -8.84
N GLY A 49 17.34 -1.43 -8.98
CA GLY A 49 17.21 -0.56 -10.14
C GLY A 49 16.36 -1.12 -11.28
N ARG A 50 15.71 -2.28 -11.11
CA ARG A 50 14.79 -2.84 -12.12
C ARG A 50 13.57 -1.94 -12.22
N ARG A 51 13.07 -1.70 -13.44
CA ARG A 51 11.85 -0.91 -13.62
C ARG A 51 10.65 -1.67 -13.07
N VAL A 52 9.77 -0.99 -12.34
CA VAL A 52 8.47 -1.52 -11.92
C VAL A 52 7.44 -1.18 -13.01
N PRO A 53 6.94 -2.18 -13.78
CA PRO A 53 5.91 -1.97 -14.79
C PRO A 53 4.63 -1.40 -14.18
N ARG A 54 3.97 -0.50 -14.91
CA ARG A 54 2.70 0.09 -14.51
C ARG A 54 1.54 -0.43 -15.33
N GLY A 55 0.39 -0.56 -14.70
CA GLY A 55 -0.86 -0.98 -15.32
C GLY A 55 -1.48 -2.18 -14.61
N PRO A 56 -2.75 -2.51 -14.90
CA PRO A 56 -3.77 -1.66 -15.53
C PRO A 56 -4.10 -0.41 -14.69
N ALA A 57 -4.93 0.47 -15.22
CA ALA A 57 -5.33 1.69 -14.51
C ALA A 57 -6.45 1.42 -13.50
N ALA A 58 -6.36 2.02 -12.32
CA ALA A 58 -7.44 2.06 -11.33
C ALA A 58 -7.45 3.41 -10.61
N ARG A 59 -8.62 3.87 -10.17
CA ARG A 59 -8.80 5.15 -9.47
C ARG A 59 -9.34 4.97 -8.06
N THR A 60 -9.81 3.78 -7.72
CA THR A 60 -10.34 3.47 -6.39
C THR A 60 -9.69 2.22 -5.80
N PHE A 61 -9.70 2.14 -4.47
CA PHE A 61 -9.22 0.97 -3.74
C PHE A 61 -9.92 -0.33 -4.20
N HIS A 62 -11.24 -0.29 -4.42
CA HIS A 62 -12.00 -1.47 -4.83
C HIS A 62 -11.72 -1.89 -6.28
N GLU A 63 -11.42 -0.95 -7.18
CA GLU A 63 -10.94 -1.28 -8.53
C GLU A 63 -9.58 -1.98 -8.49
N ILE A 64 -8.65 -1.51 -7.65
CA ILE A 64 -7.35 -2.18 -7.42
C ILE A 64 -7.58 -3.63 -7.00
N LEU A 65 -8.41 -3.85 -5.96
CA LEU A 65 -8.70 -5.19 -5.48
C LEU A 65 -9.34 -6.06 -6.56
N SER A 66 -10.26 -5.50 -7.36
CA SER A 66 -10.90 -6.25 -8.46
C SER A 66 -9.88 -6.69 -9.53
N LEU A 67 -8.92 -5.83 -9.86
CA LEU A 67 -7.86 -6.14 -10.82
C LEU A 67 -6.86 -7.17 -10.28
N VAL A 68 -6.52 -7.08 -9.00
CA VAL A 68 -5.67 -8.06 -8.33
C VAL A 68 -6.36 -9.43 -8.26
N ALA A 69 -7.64 -9.49 -7.86
CA ALA A 69 -8.41 -10.73 -7.83
C ALA A 69 -8.52 -11.39 -9.21
N ALA A 70 -8.58 -10.58 -10.27
CA ALA A 70 -8.57 -11.05 -11.65
C ALA A 70 -7.17 -11.47 -12.16
N GLY A 71 -6.13 -11.43 -11.33
CA GLY A 71 -4.75 -11.78 -11.70
C GLY A 71 -4.12 -10.82 -12.71
N ARG A 72 -4.64 -9.59 -12.83
CA ARG A 72 -4.18 -8.61 -13.83
C ARG A 72 -2.98 -7.78 -13.37
N CYS A 73 -2.74 -7.72 -12.07
CA CYS A 73 -1.65 -6.99 -11.43
C CYS A 73 -1.45 -7.46 -9.99
N VAL A 74 -0.35 -7.02 -9.39
CA VAL A 74 -0.13 -7.02 -7.94
C VAL A 74 -0.17 -5.57 -7.44
N HIS A 75 -0.44 -5.36 -6.16
CA HIS A 75 -0.40 -3.99 -5.62
C HIS A 75 0.07 -3.91 -4.16
N PRO A 76 1.11 -3.11 -3.86
CA PRO A 76 1.48 -2.80 -2.49
C PRO A 76 0.34 -2.07 -1.78
N LEU A 77 0.00 -2.54 -0.59
CA LEU A 77 -1.01 -1.94 0.27
C LEU A 77 -0.50 -1.89 1.72
N GLY A 78 -0.91 -0.86 2.44
CA GLY A 78 -0.66 -0.75 3.88
C GLY A 78 -1.30 -1.91 4.64
N GLU A 79 -0.69 -2.31 5.75
CA GLU A 79 -1.15 -3.43 6.57
C GLU A 79 -2.60 -3.27 7.09
N VAL A 80 -3.00 -2.02 7.36
CA VAL A 80 -4.40 -1.65 7.66
C VAL A 80 -5.36 -2.19 6.59
N ALA A 81 -5.01 -2.07 5.31
CA ALA A 81 -5.87 -2.53 4.22
C ALA A 81 -6.02 -4.05 4.26
N ALA A 82 -4.95 -4.79 4.50
CA ALA A 82 -4.98 -6.26 4.63
C ALA A 82 -5.75 -6.71 5.89
N ARG A 83 -5.64 -5.96 6.98
CA ARG A 83 -6.32 -6.29 8.25
C ARG A 83 -7.84 -6.16 8.16
N TYR A 84 -8.31 -5.09 7.53
CA TYR A 84 -9.75 -4.78 7.48
C TYR A 84 -10.46 -5.25 6.22
N ASN A 85 -9.74 -5.81 5.24
CA ASN A 85 -10.34 -6.31 4.01
C ASN A 85 -9.93 -7.76 3.77
N LYS A 86 -10.90 -8.62 3.45
CA LYS A 86 -10.68 -10.00 3.01
C LYS A 86 -11.48 -10.30 1.75
N PRO A 87 -11.21 -9.57 0.64
CA PRO A 87 -11.91 -9.81 -0.62
C PRO A 87 -11.63 -11.24 -1.12
N PRO A 88 -12.63 -11.91 -1.71
CA PRO A 88 -12.43 -13.24 -2.26
C PRO A 88 -11.40 -13.23 -3.38
N GLY A 89 -10.58 -14.28 -3.47
CA GLY A 89 -9.60 -14.45 -4.54
C GLY A 89 -8.32 -13.62 -4.38
N ILE A 90 -8.10 -12.96 -3.23
CA ILE A 90 -6.86 -12.21 -2.95
C ILE A 90 -6.17 -12.77 -1.72
N VAL A 91 -4.85 -12.87 -1.81
CA VAL A 91 -3.96 -13.15 -0.68
C VAL A 91 -3.09 -11.92 -0.45
N PHE A 92 -2.95 -11.51 0.82
CA PHE A 92 -2.01 -10.47 1.21
C PHE A 92 -0.75 -11.13 1.75
N VAL A 93 0.38 -10.93 1.07
CA VAL A 93 1.68 -11.43 1.50
C VAL A 93 2.53 -10.31 2.10
N PRO A 94 3.36 -10.57 3.12
CA PRO A 94 4.32 -9.60 3.62
C PRO A 94 5.30 -9.17 2.53
N LEU A 95 5.63 -7.87 2.53
CA LEU A 95 6.66 -7.30 1.65
C LEU A 95 7.86 -6.97 2.55
N HIS A 96 8.81 -7.90 2.66
CA HIS A 96 9.74 -7.98 3.80
C HIS A 96 10.88 -6.94 3.78
N ASP A 97 11.15 -6.34 2.64
CA ASP A 97 12.19 -5.33 2.41
C ASP A 97 11.60 -3.95 2.08
N ALA A 98 10.29 -3.80 2.25
CA ALA A 98 9.62 -2.51 2.11
C ALA A 98 9.83 -1.64 3.34
N PRO A 99 9.94 -0.31 3.17
CA PRO A 99 9.91 0.60 4.31
C PRO A 99 8.55 0.54 5.01
N THR A 100 8.55 0.80 6.31
CA THR A 100 7.32 0.90 7.10
C THR A 100 6.47 2.06 6.60
N LEU A 101 5.18 1.81 6.39
CA LEU A 101 4.22 2.87 6.07
C LEU A 101 3.80 3.58 7.37
N GLU A 102 4.08 4.87 7.45
CA GLU A 102 3.73 5.69 8.61
C GLU A 102 2.41 6.42 8.42
N TRP A 103 1.61 6.51 9.49
CA TRP A 103 0.38 7.29 9.55
C TRP A 103 0.59 8.46 10.50
N ALA A 104 0.23 9.67 10.05
CA ALA A 104 0.37 10.89 10.84
C ALA A 104 -0.97 11.61 10.95
N LEU A 105 -1.26 12.13 12.16
CA LEU A 105 -2.36 13.07 12.36
C LEU A 105 -1.92 14.44 11.84
N THR A 106 -2.70 15.01 10.92
CA THR A 106 -2.42 16.33 10.34
C THR A 106 -3.64 17.23 10.44
N TRP A 107 -3.43 18.53 10.66
CA TRP A 107 -4.49 19.53 10.67
C TRP A 107 -3.97 20.87 10.15
N ARG A 108 -4.89 21.74 9.72
CA ARG A 108 -4.54 23.11 9.33
C ARG A 108 -4.07 23.89 10.55
N THR A 109 -3.01 24.67 10.41
CA THR A 109 -2.48 25.52 11.49
C THR A 109 -3.51 26.50 12.04
N THR A 110 -4.43 26.97 11.19
CA THR A 110 -5.54 27.86 11.58
C THR A 110 -6.64 27.18 12.40
N ALA A 111 -6.67 25.84 12.46
CA ALA A 111 -7.63 25.09 13.24
C ALA A 111 -7.07 24.63 14.60
N ASP A 112 -5.85 25.05 14.95
CA ASP A 112 -5.18 24.64 16.18
C ASP A 112 -6.00 25.05 17.42
N SER A 113 -6.33 24.07 18.25
CA SER A 113 -7.22 24.22 19.40
C SER A 113 -6.78 23.31 20.55
N PRO A 114 -7.15 23.63 21.81
CA PRO A 114 -6.86 22.77 22.95
C PRO A 114 -7.33 21.33 22.76
N THR A 115 -8.49 21.13 22.13
CA THR A 115 -9.06 19.80 21.86
C THR A 115 -8.21 19.00 20.87
N LEU A 116 -7.77 19.61 19.75
CA LEU A 116 -6.89 18.92 18.80
C LEU A 116 -5.53 18.60 19.42
N ARG A 117 -4.97 19.51 20.21
CA ARG A 117 -3.71 19.25 20.94
C ARG A 117 -3.86 18.11 21.95
N ALA A 118 -5.00 18.02 22.64
CA ALA A 118 -5.28 16.92 23.55
C ALA A 118 -5.38 15.58 22.80
N LEU A 119 -6.04 15.55 21.64
CA LEU A 119 -6.09 14.37 20.77
C LEU A 119 -4.68 13.97 20.30
N ALA A 120 -3.89 14.94 19.81
CA ALA A 120 -2.53 14.68 19.34
C ALA A 120 -1.62 14.14 20.46
N ARG A 121 -1.72 14.68 21.68
CA ARG A 121 -1.00 14.15 22.85
C ARG A 121 -1.43 12.72 23.16
N THR A 122 -2.74 12.45 23.20
CA THR A 122 -3.25 11.10 23.46
C THR A 122 -2.76 10.11 22.42
N ALA A 123 -2.76 10.48 21.14
CA ALA A 123 -2.24 9.63 20.07
C ALA A 123 -0.73 9.40 20.21
N ALA A 124 0.04 10.42 20.61
CA ALA A 124 1.48 10.29 20.86
C ALA A 124 1.78 9.39 22.07
N ASP A 125 1.01 9.51 23.15
CA ASP A 125 1.15 8.71 24.37
C ASP A 125 0.85 7.23 24.13
N LEU A 126 -0.13 6.93 23.26
CA LEU A 126 -0.45 5.56 22.83
C LEU A 126 0.58 4.99 21.86
N GLY A 127 1.31 5.85 21.15
CA GLY A 127 2.32 5.46 20.16
C GLY A 127 1.74 4.85 18.88
N PRO A 128 2.62 4.47 17.93
CA PRO A 128 2.19 3.82 16.70
C PRO A 128 1.64 2.43 16.98
N ILE A 129 0.55 2.07 16.29
CA ILE A 129 0.03 0.70 16.30
C ILE A 129 0.89 -0.12 15.33
N THR A 130 1.65 -1.08 15.84
CA THR A 130 2.22 -2.15 15.01
C THR A 130 1.12 -3.16 14.73
N LEU A 131 0.82 -3.39 13.45
CA LEU A 131 -0.29 -4.25 13.04
C LEU A 131 0.14 -5.69 12.78
#